data_AF-A0A957WRB0-F1
#
_entry.id   AF-A0A957WRB0-F1
#
_cell.length_a   1.000
_cell.length_b   1.000
_cell.length_c   1.000
_cell.angle_alpha   90.00
_cell.angle_beta   90.00
_cell.angle_gamma   90.00
#
_symmetry.space_group_name_H-M   'P 1'
#
loop_
_entity.id
_entity.type
_entity.pdbx_description
1 polymer ?
#
loop_
_entity_poly.entity_id
_entity_poly.type
_entity_poly.pdbx_seq_one_letter_code
_entity_poly.pdbx_strand_id
1 'polypeptide(L)'
;MHKKETDVSQQDAYARAGVDIAAGQRATEMMKAAVQATYTPEVLAGLGAFGGLFDAAQLQAMAGPVLVASTDGVGTKTKVA
;
A
#
# COMPACT_ATOMS: atom_id res chain seq x y z
N MET A 1 -4.18 37.22 -32.73
CA MET A 1 -5.04 36.47 -31.77
C MET A 1 -4.14 35.52 -30.99
N HIS A 2 -3.67 35.93 -29.81
CA HIS A 2 -2.87 35.07 -28.92
C HIS A 2 -3.84 34.19 -28.12
N LYS A 3 -3.84 32.88 -28.39
CA LYS A 3 -4.52 31.90 -27.52
C LYS A 3 -3.76 31.87 -26.19
N LYS A 4 -4.41 32.26 -25.10
CA LYS A 4 -3.91 32.02 -23.73
C LYS A 4 -3.84 30.51 -23.53
N GLU A 5 -2.64 29.96 -23.46
CA GLU A 5 -2.42 28.68 -22.79
C GLU A 5 -2.79 28.88 -21.32
N THR A 6 -3.90 28.25 -20.92
CA THR A 6 -4.32 28.20 -19.53
C THR A 6 -3.30 27.41 -18.73
N ASP A 7 -2.63 28.12 -17.83
CA ASP A 7 -1.80 27.63 -16.74
C ASP A 7 -2.57 26.56 -15.95
N VAL A 8 -2.24 25.29 -16.18
CA VAL A 8 -2.83 24.16 -15.45
C VAL A 8 -2.15 24.12 -14.10
N SER A 9 -2.89 24.44 -13.04
CA SER A 9 -2.38 24.32 -11.68
C SER A 9 -1.92 22.88 -11.44
N GLN A 10 -0.78 22.68 -10.78
CA GLN A 10 -0.19 21.35 -10.55
C GLN A 10 -1.15 20.38 -9.81
N GLN A 11 -2.16 20.90 -9.09
CA GLN A 11 -3.22 20.10 -8.48
C GLN A 11 -4.09 19.38 -9.52
N ASP A 12 -4.33 19.99 -10.69
CA ASP A 12 -5.17 19.41 -11.73
C ASP A 12 -4.49 18.25 -12.46
N ALA A 13 -3.15 18.27 -12.59
CA ALA A 13 -2.43 17.19 -13.28
C ALA A 13 -2.54 15.85 -12.52
N TYR A 14 -2.43 15.89 -11.18
CA TYR A 14 -2.52 14.71 -10.31
C TYR A 14 -3.95 14.14 -10.31
N ALA A 15 -4.96 15.00 -10.17
CA ALA A 15 -6.36 14.59 -10.22
C ALA A 15 -6.75 14.04 -11.61
N ARG A 16 -6.30 14.66 -12.70
CA ARG A 16 -6.54 14.17 -14.08
C ARG A 16 -5.88 12.83 -14.37
N ALA A 17 -4.79 12.49 -13.67
CA ALA A 17 -4.19 11.17 -13.74
C ALA A 17 -5.03 10.10 -13.00
N GLY A 18 -6.17 10.47 -12.40
CA GLY A 18 -7.08 9.59 -11.67
C GLY A 18 -6.74 9.45 -10.18
N VAL A 19 -5.86 10.29 -9.65
CA VAL A 19 -5.43 10.21 -8.25
C VAL A 19 -6.34 11.06 -7.36
N ASP A 20 -7.08 10.40 -6.45
CA ASP A 20 -7.78 11.05 -5.34
C ASP A 20 -7.12 10.66 -4.02
N ILE A 21 -6.36 11.59 -3.44
CA ILE A 21 -5.64 11.41 -2.18
C ILE A 21 -6.62 11.20 -1.01
N ALA A 22 -7.74 11.93 -1.02
CA ALA A 22 -8.74 11.84 0.05
C ALA A 22 -9.46 10.49 0.00
N ALA A 23 -9.74 9.96 -1.19
CA ALA A 23 -10.26 8.61 -1.35
C ALA A 23 -9.27 7.55 -0.83
N GLY A 24 -7.98 7.71 -1.15
CA GLY A 24 -6.92 6.83 -0.63
C GLY A 24 -6.91 6.80 0.90
N GLN A 25 -6.90 7.97 1.55
CA GLN A 25 -6.91 8.08 3.01
C GLN A 25 -8.16 7.44 3.64
N ARG A 26 -9.36 7.68 3.06
CA ARG A 26 -10.60 7.06 3.55
C ARG A 26 -10.53 5.53 3.46
N ALA A 27 -10.03 4.98 2.35
CA ALA A 27 -9.88 3.54 2.19
C ALA A 27 -8.90 2.96 3.21
N THR A 28 -7.76 3.63 3.46
CA THR A 28 -6.79 3.22 4.49
C THR A 28 -7.43 3.16 5.87
N GLU A 29 -8.20 4.17 6.26
CA GLU A 29 -8.84 4.18 7.58
C GLU A 29 -9.93 3.10 7.72
N MET A 30 -10.69 2.82 6.65
CA MET A 30 -11.68 1.74 6.67
C MET A 30 -11.06 0.35 6.86
N MET A 31 -9.86 0.12 6.31
CA MET A 31 -9.17 -1.18 6.41
C MET A 31 -8.37 -1.35 7.71
N LYS A 32 -8.12 -0.27 8.45
CA LYS A 32 -7.17 -0.25 9.58
C LYS A 32 -7.43 -1.31 10.64
N ALA A 33 -8.68 -1.44 11.09
CA ALA A 33 -9.03 -2.42 12.11
C ALA A 33 -8.79 -3.88 11.64
N ALA A 34 -9.16 -4.18 10.39
CA ALA A 34 -8.96 -5.51 9.81
C ALA A 34 -7.47 -5.84 9.66
N VAL A 35 -6.64 -4.88 9.24
CA VAL A 35 -5.19 -5.05 9.14
C VAL A 35 -4.55 -5.24 10.52
N GLN A 36 -4.93 -4.41 11.51
CA GLN A 36 -4.38 -4.51 12.87
C GLN A 36 -4.75 -5.83 13.57
N ALA A 37 -5.90 -6.41 13.24
CA ALA A 37 -6.32 -7.70 13.79
C ALA A 37 -5.39 -8.86 13.40
N THR A 38 -4.52 -8.70 12.39
CA THR A 38 -3.56 -9.73 11.97
C THR A 38 -2.16 -9.52 12.56
N TYR A 39 -1.94 -8.51 13.40
CA TYR A 39 -0.61 -8.21 13.93
C TYR A 39 -0.18 -9.24 14.95
N THR A 40 1.09 -9.63 14.87
CA THR A 40 1.81 -10.38 15.91
C THR A 40 2.80 -9.43 16.62
N PRO A 41 3.40 -9.82 17.76
CA PRO A 41 4.36 -8.99 18.47
C PRO A 41 5.57 -8.54 17.64
N GLU A 42 5.90 -9.29 16.59
CA GLU A 42 7.03 -9.02 15.71
C GLU A 42 6.77 -7.88 14.70
N VAL A 43 5.54 -7.40 14.54
CA VAL A 43 5.27 -6.26 13.64
C VAL A 43 5.79 -4.97 14.28
N LEU A 44 6.85 -4.39 13.71
CA LEU A 44 7.54 -3.22 14.25
C LEU A 44 7.01 -1.88 13.68
N ALA A 45 6.51 -1.90 12.45
CA ALA A 45 5.89 -0.75 11.82
C ALA A 45 4.65 -1.18 11.03
N GLY A 46 3.53 -0.52 11.33
CA GLY A 46 2.22 -0.85 10.79
C GLY A 46 1.77 0.03 9.64
N LEU A 47 0.47 -0.01 9.38
CA LEU A 47 -0.21 0.72 8.33
C LEU A 47 0.05 2.24 8.45
N GLY A 48 0.58 2.85 7.38
CA GLY A 48 0.95 4.27 7.34
C GLY A 48 2.46 4.54 7.39
N ALA A 49 3.28 3.55 7.72
CA ALA A 49 4.72 3.61 7.45
C ALA A 49 5.01 3.47 5.95
N PHE A 50 6.15 3.99 5.48
CA PHE A 50 6.58 3.85 4.08
C PHE A 50 6.71 2.37 3.65
N GLY A 51 7.04 1.48 4.60
CA GLY A 51 7.03 0.03 4.43
C GLY A 51 6.75 -0.67 5.76
N GLY A 52 6.21 -1.89 5.69
CA GLY A 52 6.04 -2.74 6.87
C GLY A 52 7.38 -3.26 7.38
N LEU A 53 7.51 -3.36 8.71
CA LEU A 53 8.71 -3.89 9.36
C LEU A 53 8.33 -5.07 10.25
N PHE A 54 9.16 -6.11 10.24
CA PHE A 54 8.97 -7.34 11.00
C PHE A 54 10.27 -7.73 11.71
N ASP A 55 10.20 -8.04 13.00
CA ASP A 55 11.33 -8.51 13.79
C ASP A 55 11.68 -9.96 13.41
N ALA A 56 12.89 -10.14 12.88
CA ALA A 56 13.40 -11.43 12.46
C ALA A 56 14.39 -12.04 13.47
N ALA A 57 14.48 -11.53 14.70
CA ALA A 57 15.42 -12.01 15.72
C ALA A 57 15.33 -13.53 15.95
N GLN A 58 14.13 -14.11 15.89
CA GLN A 58 13.94 -15.56 16.05
C GLN A 58 14.69 -16.40 15.00
N LEU A 59 14.97 -15.85 13.81
CA LEU A 59 15.72 -16.56 12.77
C LEU A 59 17.17 -16.84 13.17
N GLN A 60 17.72 -16.09 14.14
CA GLN A 60 19.09 -16.30 14.65
C GLN A 60 19.28 -17.66 15.32
N ALA A 61 18.20 -18.28 15.80
CA ALA A 61 18.24 -19.61 16.40
C ALA A 61 18.18 -20.75 15.36
N MET A 62 17.89 -20.44 14.08
CA MET A 62 17.75 -21.43 13.02
C MET A 62 19.10 -21.73 12.36
N ALA A 63 19.38 -23.00 12.09
CA ALA A 63 20.53 -23.39 11.27
C ALA A 63 20.24 -23.16 9.78
N GLY A 64 20.92 -22.18 9.17
CA GLY A 64 20.81 -21.88 7.74
C GLY A 64 19.41 -21.45 7.29
N PRO A 65 18.83 -20.37 7.85
CA PRO A 65 17.50 -19.91 7.46
C PRO A 65 17.47 -19.46 6.00
N VAL A 66 16.40 -19.80 5.29
CA VAL A 66 16.14 -19.39 3.91
C VAL A 66 14.80 -18.66 3.85
N LEU A 67 14.79 -17.46 3.26
CA LEU A 67 13.56 -16.73 3.01
C LEU A 67 12.93 -17.18 1.69
N VAL A 68 11.65 -17.56 1.74
CA VAL A 68 10.85 -17.88 0.56
C VAL A 68 9.76 -16.83 0.41
N ALA A 69 9.65 -16.24 -0.79
CA ALA A 69 8.61 -15.27 -1.13
C ALA A 69 8.00 -15.61 -2.49
N SER A 70 6.71 -15.33 -2.64
CA SER A 70 5.95 -15.49 -3.89
C SER A 70 5.08 -14.26 -4.13
N THR A 71 4.67 -14.06 -5.38
CA THR A 71 3.67 -13.07 -5.77
C THR A 71 2.66 -13.74 -6.68
N ASP A 72 1.37 -13.64 -6.33
CA ASP A 72 0.30 -14.36 -7.00
C ASP A 72 -0.90 -13.44 -7.26
N GLY A 73 -1.45 -13.52 -8.47
CA GLY A 73 -2.66 -12.80 -8.85
C GLY A 73 -3.91 -13.68 -8.73
N VAL A 74 -5.06 -13.07 -8.48
CA VAL A 74 -6.36 -13.77 -8.41
C VAL A 74 -6.90 -14.21 -9.78
N GLY A 75 -6.36 -13.68 -10.88
CA GLY A 75 -6.73 -14.03 -12.26
C GLY A 75 -8.13 -13.55 -12.68
N THR A 76 -8.76 -14.31 -13.58
CA THR A 76 -10.08 -13.98 -14.15
C THR A 76 -11.23 -14.03 -13.15
N LYS A 77 -10.99 -14.50 -11.91
CA LYS A 77 -11.96 -14.47 -10.81
C LYS A 77 -12.45 -13.04 -10.51
N THR A 78 -11.64 -12.03 -10.78
CA THR A 78 -12.00 -10.61 -10.69
C THR A 78 -13.18 -10.20 -11.57
N LYS A 79 -13.50 -10.95 -12.63
CA LYS A 79 -14.64 -10.63 -13.51
C LYS A 79 -15.99 -11.01 -12.92
N VAL A 80 -16.00 -11.85 -11.88
CA VAL A 80 -17.22 -12.45 -11.32
C VAL A 80 -17.44 -12.07 -9.85
N ALA A 81 -16.35 -11.84 -9.10
CA ALA A 81 -16.39 -11.48 -7.69
C ALA A 81 -16.83 -10.03 -7.44
#